data_AF-A0A1B7W3Y4-F1
#
_entry.id   AF-A0A1B7W3Y4-F1
#
_cell.length_a   1.000
_cell.length_b   1.000
_cell.length_c   1.000
_cell.angle_alpha   90.00
_cell.angle_beta   90.00
_cell.angle_gamma   90.00
#
_symmetry.space_group_name_H-M   'P 1'
#
loop_
_entity.id
_entity.type
_entity.pdbx_description
1 polymer ?
#
loop_
_entity_poly.entity_id
_entity_poly.type
_entity_poly.pdbx_seq_one_letter_code
_entity_poly.pdbx_strand_id
1 'polypeptide(L)'
;MIKEAIANGGIYRYHLQQYWVKLLANPGLIRTYTELVTTKESLVIDPIHAYKLESLGLITFDGDRVLPRCQLYRTYFAKQLATIV
;
A
#
# COMPACT_ATOMS: atom_id res chain seq x y z
N MET A 1 18.29 7.67 0.61
CA MET A 1 17.34 7.23 1.67
C MET A 1 15.93 7.06 1.10
N ILE A 2 15.07 6.21 1.69
CA ILE A 2 13.67 5.98 1.26
C ILE A 2 12.86 7.29 1.12
N LYS A 3 13.11 8.27 1.99
CA LYS A 3 12.43 9.58 1.96
C LYS A 3 12.69 10.36 0.66
N GLU A 4 13.90 10.31 0.13
CA GLU A 4 14.30 11.01 -1.10
C GLU A 4 13.71 10.32 -2.34
N ALA A 5 13.69 8.98 -2.32
CA ALA A 5 13.11 8.16 -3.38
C ALA A 5 11.60 8.39 -3.56
N ILE A 6 10.92 8.80 -2.48
CA ILE A 6 9.49 9.08 -2.39
C ILE A 6 9.16 10.58 -2.55
N ALA A 7 10.15 11.47 -2.44
CA ALA A 7 9.94 12.91 -2.50
C ALA A 7 9.38 13.37 -3.86
N ASN A 8 8.83 14.59 -3.91
CA ASN A 8 8.34 15.24 -5.13
C ASN A 8 9.51 15.46 -6.11
N GLY A 9 9.89 14.40 -6.85
CA GLY A 9 11.08 14.38 -7.72
C GLY A 9 11.88 13.07 -7.65
N GLY A 10 11.57 12.18 -6.70
CA GLY A 10 12.22 10.87 -6.60
C GLY A 10 11.86 9.94 -7.77
N ILE A 11 12.78 9.03 -8.12
CA ILE A 11 12.67 8.14 -9.28
C ILE A 11 11.42 7.22 -9.26
N TYR A 12 10.77 7.04 -8.10
CA TYR A 12 9.57 6.22 -7.96
C TYR A 12 8.27 7.04 -7.92
N ARG A 13 8.32 8.37 -8.02
CA ARG A 13 7.15 9.24 -7.89
C ARG A 13 6.02 8.85 -8.84
N TYR A 14 6.33 8.72 -10.13
CA TYR A 14 5.33 8.39 -11.15
C TYR A 14 4.69 7.03 -10.88
N HIS A 15 5.53 6.04 -10.57
CA HIS A 15 5.11 4.69 -10.23
C HIS A 15 4.15 4.69 -9.03
N LEU A 16 4.55 5.32 -7.91
CA LEU A 16 3.74 5.41 -6.70
C LEU A 16 2.41 6.16 -6.94
N GLN A 17 2.42 7.20 -7.76
CA GLN A 17 1.21 7.96 -8.10
C GLN A 17 0.21 7.15 -8.93
N GLN A 18 0.68 6.31 -9.86
CA GLN A 18 -0.22 5.46 -10.65
C GLN A 18 -0.96 4.45 -9.76
N TYR A 19 -0.26 3.81 -8.81
CA TYR A 19 -0.90 2.91 -7.85
C TYR A 19 -1.84 3.63 -6.90
N TRP A 20 -1.47 4.85 -6.51
CA TRP A 20 -2.32 5.69 -5.68
C TRP A 20 -3.68 5.97 -6.33
N VAL A 21 -3.71 6.34 -7.61
CA VAL A 21 -4.96 6.56 -8.37
C VAL A 21 -5.80 5.28 -8.45
N LYS A 22 -5.16 4.12 -8.68
CA LYS A 22 -5.85 2.82 -8.72
C LYS A 22 -6.46 2.45 -7.35
N LEU A 23 -5.79 2.78 -6.26
CA LEU A 23 -6.28 2.56 -4.91
C LEU A 23 -7.52 3.42 -4.64
N LEU A 24 -7.47 4.71 -5.00
CA LEU A 24 -8.58 5.67 -4.81
C LEU A 24 -9.87 5.27 -5.53
N ALA A 25 -9.77 4.53 -6.63
CA ALA A 25 -10.94 4.03 -7.36
C ALA A 25 -11.74 2.96 -6.60
N ASN A 26 -11.21 2.44 -5.48
CA ASN A 26 -11.89 1.42 -4.68
C ASN A 26 -11.79 1.72 -3.17
N PRO A 27 -12.85 2.30 -2.56
CA PRO A 27 -12.87 2.62 -1.13
C PRO A 27 -12.64 1.43 -0.20
N GLY A 28 -13.08 0.22 -0.60
CA GLY A 28 -12.84 -1.01 0.17
C GLY A 28 -11.36 -1.39 0.21
N LEU A 29 -10.65 -1.21 -0.90
CA LEU A 29 -9.19 -1.41 -0.95
C LEU A 29 -8.44 -0.36 -0.15
N ILE A 30 -8.88 0.91 -0.18
CA ILE A 30 -8.29 1.98 0.63
C ILE A 30 -8.31 1.58 2.10
N ARG A 31 -9.49 1.26 2.63
CA ARG A 31 -9.64 0.87 4.04
C ARG A 31 -8.75 -0.31 4.40
N THR A 32 -8.83 -1.38 3.61
CA THR A 32 -8.04 -2.60 3.83
C THR A 32 -6.54 -2.31 3.82
N TYR A 33 -6.08 -1.51 2.85
CA TYR A 33 -4.67 -1.20 2.71
C TYR A 33 -4.18 -0.23 3.79
N THR A 34 -5.02 0.72 4.24
CA THR A 34 -4.75 1.57 5.41
C THR A 34 -4.47 0.73 6.64
N GLU A 35 -5.37 -0.21 6.96
CA GLU A 35 -5.22 -1.11 8.10
C GLU A 35 -3.89 -1.90 7.99
N LEU A 36 -3.57 -2.40 6.79
CA LEU A 36 -2.33 -3.15 6.55
C LEU A 36 -1.04 -2.33 6.73
N VAL A 37 -0.98 -1.10 6.20
CA VAL A 37 0.26 -0.29 6.26
C VAL A 37 0.48 0.36 7.63
N THR A 38 -0.59 0.54 8.42
CA THR A 38 -0.56 1.15 9.76
C THR A 38 -0.38 0.13 10.89
N THR A 39 -0.88 -1.09 10.73
CA THR A 39 -0.76 -2.15 11.75
C THR A 39 0.64 -2.76 11.75
N LYS A 40 1.12 -3.25 12.90
CA LYS A 40 2.39 -3.99 13.04
C LYS A 40 2.25 -5.50 12.87
N GLU A 41 1.02 -5.99 12.79
CA GLU A 41 0.64 -7.39 12.80
C GLU A 41 -0.06 -7.76 11.48
N SER A 42 -0.07 -9.06 11.17
CA SER A 42 -0.76 -9.59 10.00
C SER A 42 -2.27 -9.44 10.16
N LEU A 43 -2.93 -8.89 9.14
CA LEU A 43 -4.38 -8.73 9.12
C LEU A 43 -5.04 -9.90 8.38
N VAL A 44 -6.20 -10.36 8.88
CA VAL A 44 -7.10 -11.21 8.08
C VAL A 44 -7.82 -10.29 7.10
N ILE A 45 -7.48 -10.43 5.82
CA ILE A 45 -8.00 -9.59 4.74
C ILE A 45 -9.01 -10.38 3.93
N ASP A 46 -10.07 -9.71 3.49
CA ASP A 46 -10.99 -10.24 2.49
C ASP A 46 -10.21 -10.78 1.26
N PRO A 47 -10.41 -12.04 0.83
CA PRO A 47 -9.63 -12.65 -0.25
C PRO A 47 -9.67 -11.87 -1.57
N ILE A 48 -10.78 -11.20 -1.87
CA ILE A 48 -10.92 -10.38 -3.09
C ILE A 48 -10.04 -9.13 -2.97
N HIS A 49 -10.00 -8.50 -1.81
CA HIS A 49 -9.11 -7.37 -1.57
C HIS A 49 -7.64 -7.78 -1.58
N ALA A 50 -7.28 -8.91 -0.96
CA ALA A 50 -5.92 -9.43 -0.99
C ALA A 50 -5.45 -9.69 -2.43
N TYR A 51 -6.23 -10.44 -3.22
CA TYR A 51 -5.91 -10.71 -4.62
C TYR A 51 -5.74 -9.43 -5.46
N LYS A 52 -6.61 -8.43 -5.26
CA LYS A 52 -6.50 -7.14 -5.97
C LYS A 52 -5.24 -6.38 -5.58
N LEU A 53 -4.90 -6.33 -4.30
CA LEU A 53 -3.68 -5.66 -3.82
C LEU A 53 -2.41 -6.39 -4.30
N GLU A 54 -2.43 -7.73 -4.37
CA GLU A 54 -1.33 -8.52 -4.91
C GLU A 54 -1.17 -8.30 -6.41
N SER A 55 -2.28 -8.25 -7.17
CA SER A 55 -2.28 -7.93 -8.61
C SER A 55 -1.74 -6.53 -8.90
N LEU A 56 -1.90 -5.60 -7.95
CA LEU A 56 -1.26 -4.29 -7.98
C LEU A 56 0.20 -4.32 -7.53
N GLY A 57 0.70 -5.45 -7.02
CA GLY A 57 2.05 -5.58 -6.48
C GLY A 57 2.27 -4.77 -5.20
N LEU A 58 1.20 -4.41 -4.48
CA LEU A 58 1.28 -3.58 -3.28
C LEU A 58 1.55 -4.40 -2.00
N ILE A 59 1.26 -5.69 -2.07
CA ILE A 59 1.45 -6.65 -0.98
C ILE A 59 2.25 -7.87 -1.45
N THR A 60 2.60 -8.70 -0.48
CA THR A 60 3.11 -10.07 -0.67
C THR A 60 2.50 -10.96 0.41
N PHE A 61 2.41 -12.24 0.12
CA PHE A 61 2.06 -13.26 1.11
C PHE A 61 3.32 -13.80 1.78
N ASP A 62 3.23 -14.06 3.09
CA ASP A 62 4.23 -14.74 3.91
C ASP A 62 3.52 -15.83 4.72
N GLY A 63 3.40 -17.02 4.12
CA GLY A 63 2.46 -18.04 4.57
C GLY A 63 1.03 -17.50 4.53
N ASP A 64 0.32 -17.59 5.65
CA ASP A 64 -1.05 -17.07 5.79
C ASP A 64 -1.12 -15.56 6.08
N ARG A 65 0.05 -14.89 6.11
CA ARG A 65 0.14 -13.47 6.43
C ARG A 65 0.16 -12.63 5.18
N VAL A 66 -0.51 -11.48 5.26
CA VAL A 66 -0.41 -10.44 4.23
C VAL A 66 0.51 -9.33 4.73
N LEU A 67 1.48 -8.95 3.92
CA LEU A 67 2.47 -7.93 4.23
C LEU A 67 2.55 -6.88 3.11
N PRO A 68 2.82 -5.60 3.41
CA PRO A 68 3.21 -4.64 2.39
C PRO A 68 4.46 -5.12 1.65
N ARG A 69 4.50 -4.98 0.32
CA ARG A 69 5.56 -5.57 -0.51
C ARG A 69 6.96 -5.08 -0.14
N CYS A 70 7.11 -3.82 0.25
CA CYS A 70 8.37 -3.28 0.73
C CYS A 70 8.17 -2.02 1.59
N GLN A 71 9.24 -1.64 2.30
CA GLN A 71 9.21 -0.48 3.18
C GLN A 71 8.96 0.85 2.43
N LEU A 72 9.35 0.95 1.15
CA LEU A 72 9.07 2.10 0.30
C LEU A 72 7.55 2.32 0.17
N TYR A 73 6.80 1.27 -0.18
CA TYR A 73 5.34 1.34 -0.33
C TYR A 73 4.67 1.59 1.01
N ARG A 74 5.05 0.84 2.05
CA ARG A 74 4.51 1.06 3.40
C ARG A 74 4.66 2.51 3.83
N THR A 75 5.85 3.09 3.67
CA THR A 75 6.14 4.47 4.09
C THR A 75 5.36 5.49 3.28
N TYR A 76 5.29 5.33 1.95
CA TYR A 76 4.55 6.25 1.09
C TYR A 76 3.05 6.21 1.38
N PHE A 77 2.44 5.02 1.31
CA PHE A 77 0.99 4.88 1.42
C PHE A 77 0.49 5.12 2.85
N ALA A 78 1.24 4.77 3.90
CA ALA A 78 0.87 5.15 5.27
C ALA A 78 0.77 6.68 5.41
N LYS A 79 1.68 7.44 4.80
CA LYS A 79 1.63 8.91 4.81
C LYS A 79 0.44 9.47 4.02
N GLN A 80 0.20 8.96 2.81
CA GLN A 80 -0.90 9.44 1.97
C GLN A 80 -2.26 9.11 2.57
N LEU A 81 -2.43 7.89 3.08
CA LEU A 81 -3.69 7.41 3.64
C LEU A 81 -4.05 8.10 4.95
N ALA A 82 -3.05 8.46 5.78
CA ALA A 82 -3.25 9.27 6.98
C ALA A 82 -3.73 10.71 6.71
N THR A 83 -3.72 11.17 5.45
CA THR A 83 -4.21 12.51 5.06
C THR A 83 -5.67 12.47 4.60
N ILE A 84 -6.23 11.28 4.36
CA ILE A 84 -7.54 11.09 3.72
C ILE A 84 -8.52 10.34 4.61
N VAL A 85 -8.00 9.50 5.51
CA VAL A 85 -8.75 8.85 6.59
C VAL A 85 -8.61 9.70 7.84
#